data_AF-A0A920J7X7-F1
#
_entry.id   AF-A0A920J7X7-F1
#
_cell.length_a   1.000
_cell.length_b   1.000
_cell.length_c   1.000
_cell.angle_alpha   90.00
_cell.angle_beta   90.00
_cell.angle_gamma   90.00
#
_symmetry.space_group_name_H-M   'P 1'
#
loop_
_entity.id
_entity.type
_entity.pdbx_description
1 polymer ?
#
loop_
_entity_poly.entity_id
_entity_poly.type
_entity_poly.pdbx_seq_one_letter_code
_entity_poly.pdbx_strand_id
1 'polypeptide(L)'
;MIQIGIDEGATLSAGGVGLPDGCESGYYVKPTIFSDVTNDMTIAREEIFGPVLCLIKYETEEEAIEIANDTPYGLAGYVQGEQAHAVEVASKIRAGQVTINKGARVRSAPFGGYGSSGNGREHGTHGLEECLETKAVIGALVE
;
A
#
# COMPACT_ATOMS: atom_id res chain seq x y z
N MET A 1 -7.88 -8.30 14.29
CA MET A 1 -6.57 -7.69 14.00
C MET A 1 -5.94 -7.04 15.23
N ILE A 2 -6.58 -6.09 15.94
CA ILE A 2 -5.94 -5.45 17.12
C ILE A 2 -5.55 -6.47 18.20
N GLN A 3 -6.46 -7.38 18.58
CA GLN A 3 -6.13 -8.40 19.58
C GLN A 3 -4.99 -9.32 19.12
N ILE A 4 -4.97 -9.71 17.84
CA ILE A 4 -3.89 -10.52 17.25
C ILE A 4 -2.53 -9.81 17.40
N GLY A 5 -2.46 -8.50 17.12
CA GLY A 5 -1.22 -7.74 17.31
C GLY A 5 -0.70 -7.76 18.76
N ILE A 6 -1.61 -7.70 19.74
CA ILE A 6 -1.26 -7.81 21.17
C ILE A 6 -0.77 -9.23 21.47
N ASP A 7 -1.48 -10.24 20.97
CA ASP A 7 -1.17 -11.66 21.22
C ASP A 7 0.15 -12.10 20.56
N GLU A 8 0.51 -11.50 19.42
CA GLU A 8 1.78 -11.72 18.71
C GLU A 8 2.96 -10.93 19.30
N GLY A 9 2.72 -10.13 20.36
CA GLY A 9 3.78 -9.47 21.11
C GLY A 9 4.19 -8.09 20.58
N ALA A 10 3.42 -7.49 19.67
CA ALA A 10 3.63 -6.08 19.31
C ALA A 10 3.30 -5.15 20.49
N THR A 11 4.02 -4.04 20.60
CA THR A 11 3.77 -3.04 21.65
C THR A 11 2.59 -2.16 21.25
N LEU A 12 1.49 -2.23 22.01
CA LEU A 12 0.35 -1.32 21.84
C LEU A 12 0.70 0.10 22.34
N SER A 13 1.16 0.96 21.43
CA SER A 13 1.59 2.33 21.74
C SER A 13 0.42 3.30 21.96
N ALA A 14 -0.70 3.09 21.27
CA ALA A 14 -1.91 3.89 21.42
C ALA A 14 -3.15 3.11 20.96
N GLY A 15 -4.33 3.49 21.45
CA GLY A 15 -5.61 2.90 21.03
C GLY A 15 -5.89 1.56 21.70
N GLY A 16 -6.22 0.54 20.89
CA GLY A 16 -6.49 -0.82 21.37
C GLY A 16 -7.93 -1.28 21.12
N VAL A 17 -8.27 -2.41 21.74
CA VAL A 17 -9.59 -3.04 21.58
C VAL A 17 -10.71 -2.22 22.24
N GLY A 18 -11.95 -2.48 21.80
CA GLY A 18 -13.16 -1.88 22.34
C GLY A 18 -13.53 -0.51 21.75
N LEU A 19 -14.64 0.04 22.23
CA LEU A 19 -15.15 1.34 21.79
C LEU A 19 -14.27 2.48 22.35
N PRO A 20 -14.15 3.60 21.61
CA PRO A 20 -13.56 4.83 22.15
C PRO A 20 -14.33 5.35 23.38
N ASP A 21 -13.63 6.08 24.24
CA ASP A 21 -14.25 6.67 25.43
C ASP A 21 -15.40 7.61 25.04
N GLY A 22 -16.51 7.54 25.79
CA GLY A 22 -17.73 8.30 25.50
C GLY A 22 -18.60 7.74 24.38
N CYS A 23 -18.21 6.61 23.76
CA CYS A 23 -19.04 5.89 22.80
C CYS A 23 -19.63 4.63 23.45
N GLU A 24 -20.94 4.58 23.65
CA GLU A 24 -21.63 3.41 24.23
C GLU A 24 -22.20 2.46 23.16
N SER A 25 -22.31 2.92 21.90
CA SER A 25 -22.82 2.12 20.78
C SER A 25 -22.29 2.60 19.42
N GLY A 26 -22.46 1.78 18.38
CA GLY A 26 -21.98 2.04 17.03
C GLY A 26 -20.72 1.24 16.67
N TYR A 27 -20.24 1.40 15.44
CA TYR A 27 -19.05 0.71 14.89
C TYR A 27 -17.78 1.56 14.97
N TYR A 28 -17.61 2.29 16.08
CA TYR A 28 -16.43 3.12 16.29
C TYR A 28 -15.24 2.27 16.73
N VAL A 29 -14.05 2.61 16.22
CA VAL A 29 -12.79 1.93 16.54
C VAL A 29 -11.77 2.96 16.97
N LYS A 30 -10.98 2.65 18.00
CA LYS A 30 -9.90 3.53 18.46
C LYS A 30 -8.81 3.62 17.40
N PRO A 31 -8.30 4.82 17.05
CA PRO A 31 -7.05 4.95 16.31
C PRO A 31 -5.94 4.21 17.07
N THR A 32 -5.33 3.22 16.44
CA THR A 32 -4.43 2.27 17.10
C THR A 32 -3.07 2.30 16.46
N ILE A 33 -2.01 2.33 17.27
CA ILE A 33 -0.62 2.32 16.81
C ILE A 33 0.09 1.17 17.51
N PHE A 34 0.71 0.29 16.73
CA PHE A 34 1.64 -0.72 17.21
C PHE A 34 3.08 -0.31 16.90
N SER A 35 3.96 -0.45 17.89
CA SER A 35 5.41 -0.37 17.71
C SER A 35 6.05 -1.74 17.94
N ASP A 36 7.34 -1.84 17.61
CA ASP A 36 8.12 -3.09 17.72
C ASP A 36 7.49 -4.25 16.93
N VAL A 37 6.87 -3.90 15.80
CA VAL A 37 6.29 -4.86 14.86
C VAL A 37 7.42 -5.46 14.03
N THR A 38 7.43 -6.79 13.88
CA THR A 38 8.28 -7.50 12.91
C THR A 38 7.49 -7.83 11.66
N ASN A 39 8.16 -7.93 10.51
CA ASN A 39 7.48 -8.05 9.22
C ASN A 39 6.69 -9.37 9.05
N ASP A 40 7.00 -10.39 9.86
CA ASP A 40 6.33 -11.70 9.87
C ASP A 40 5.02 -11.74 10.69
N MET A 41 4.73 -10.69 11.49
CA MET A 41 3.48 -10.60 12.26
C MET A 41 2.26 -10.49 11.33
N THR A 42 1.14 -11.09 11.74
CA THR A 42 -0.11 -11.07 10.96
C THR A 42 -0.58 -9.63 10.69
N ILE A 43 -0.44 -8.73 11.67
CA ILE A 43 -0.80 -7.31 11.54
C ILE A 43 0.09 -6.52 10.55
N ALA A 44 1.25 -7.06 10.17
CA ALA A 44 2.11 -6.49 9.12
C ALA A 44 1.82 -7.11 7.75
N ARG A 45 1.32 -8.36 7.70
CA ARG A 45 1.12 -9.13 6.47
C ARG A 45 -0.28 -9.02 5.89
N GLU A 46 -1.29 -8.84 6.73
CA GLU A 46 -2.69 -8.83 6.30
C GLU A 46 -3.29 -7.43 6.33
N GLU A 47 -4.11 -7.10 5.34
CA GLU A 47 -4.80 -5.83 5.28
C GLU A 47 -5.85 -5.73 6.38
N ILE A 48 -5.68 -4.76 7.29
CA ILE A 48 -6.60 -4.55 8.42
C ILE A 48 -7.85 -3.75 8.01
N PHE A 49 -7.70 -2.83 7.05
CA PHE A 49 -8.77 -1.94 6.55
C PHE A 49 -9.47 -1.08 7.62
N GLY A 50 -8.81 -0.89 8.77
CA GLY A 50 -9.25 -0.04 9.88
C GLY A 50 -8.16 0.94 10.32
N PRO A 51 -8.40 1.78 11.34
CA PRO A 51 -7.47 2.82 11.76
C PRO A 51 -6.34 2.25 12.63
N VAL A 52 -5.54 1.33 12.08
CA VAL A 52 -4.44 0.65 12.75
C VAL A 52 -3.15 0.88 11.96
N LEU A 53 -2.11 1.40 12.61
CA LEU A 53 -0.79 1.65 12.04
C LEU A 53 0.26 0.77 12.71
N CYS A 54 1.10 0.10 11.92
CA CYS A 54 2.25 -0.67 12.37
C CYS A 54 3.54 0.12 12.14
N LEU A 55 4.43 0.17 13.13
CA LEU A 55 5.76 0.74 13.03
C LEU A 55 6.81 -0.39 13.05
N ILE A 56 7.49 -0.55 11.92
CA ILE A 56 8.58 -1.51 11.72
C ILE A 56 9.88 -0.70 11.58
N LYS A 57 10.90 -1.08 12.36
CA LYS A 57 12.23 -0.45 12.33
C LYS A 57 13.09 -1.15 11.28
N TYR A 58 14.06 -0.43 10.74
CA TYR A 58 15.11 -0.94 9.86
C TYR A 58 16.44 -0.27 10.23
N GLU A 59 17.56 -0.89 9.87
CA GLU A 59 18.92 -0.39 10.09
C GLU A 59 19.57 0.14 8.81
N THR A 60 19.19 -0.41 7.65
CA THR A 60 19.73 -0.03 6.33
C THR A 60 18.63 0.31 5.34
N GLU A 61 18.97 1.07 4.30
CA GLU A 61 18.03 1.37 3.21
C GLU A 61 17.62 0.10 2.47
N GLU A 62 18.59 -0.79 2.20
CA GLU A 62 18.36 -2.06 1.53
C GLU A 62 17.34 -2.89 2.31
N GLU A 63 17.48 -2.98 3.63
CA GLU A 63 16.51 -3.65 4.51
C GLU A 63 15.13 -2.99 4.46
N ALA A 64 15.06 -1.64 4.46
CA ALA A 64 13.78 -0.94 4.34
C ALA A 64 13.04 -1.27 3.03
N ILE A 65 13.78 -1.39 1.93
CA ILE A 65 13.25 -1.77 0.62
C ILE A 65 12.83 -3.25 0.61
N GLU A 66 13.59 -4.13 1.26
CA GLU A 66 13.24 -5.54 1.42
C GLU A 66 11.94 -5.69 2.21
N ILE A 67 11.82 -5.03 3.38
CA ILE A 67 10.61 -5.01 4.21
C ILE A 67 9.41 -4.52 3.38
N ALA A 68 9.56 -3.40 2.67
CA ALA A 68 8.48 -2.80 1.89
C ALA A 68 8.00 -3.69 0.72
N ASN A 69 8.89 -4.50 0.14
CA ASN A 69 8.58 -5.40 -0.97
C ASN A 69 8.21 -6.82 -0.51
N ASP A 70 8.52 -7.20 0.73
CA ASP A 70 8.13 -8.47 1.33
C ASP A 70 6.65 -8.42 1.75
N THR A 71 5.80 -8.47 0.74
CA THR A 71 4.34 -8.53 0.85
C THR A 71 3.76 -9.12 -0.43
N PRO A 72 2.66 -9.89 -0.37
CA PRO A 72 1.98 -10.34 -1.58
C PRO A 72 1.26 -9.20 -2.32
N TYR A 73 1.13 -8.02 -1.70
CA TYR A 73 0.41 -6.86 -2.23
C TYR A 73 1.36 -5.86 -2.90
N GLY A 74 0.80 -4.88 -3.60
CA GLY A 74 1.57 -3.87 -4.33
C GLY A 74 0.69 -2.76 -4.91
N LEU A 75 -0.28 -2.27 -4.14
CA LEU A 75 -1.21 -1.24 -4.61
C LEU A 75 -0.54 0.15 -4.63
N ALA A 76 -0.14 0.62 -3.45
CA ALA A 76 0.44 1.94 -3.27
C ALA A 76 1.54 1.93 -2.20
N GLY A 77 2.55 2.78 -2.36
CA GLY A 77 3.63 3.00 -1.41
C GLY A 77 3.91 4.49 -1.19
N TYR A 78 4.69 4.79 -0.16
CA TYR A 78 5.05 6.17 0.21
C TYR A 78 6.51 6.24 0.63
N VAL A 79 7.22 7.25 0.15
CA VAL A 79 8.62 7.53 0.53
C VAL A 79 8.72 8.98 0.99
N GLN A 80 9.38 9.20 2.13
CA GLN A 80 9.64 10.55 2.66
C GLN A 80 11.15 10.74 2.78
N GLY A 81 11.69 11.83 2.26
CA GLY A 81 13.14 12.07 2.27
C GLY A 81 13.58 13.22 1.37
N GLU A 82 14.89 13.37 1.19
CA GLU A 82 15.44 14.27 0.18
C GLU A 82 14.93 13.87 -1.21
N GLN A 83 14.61 14.85 -2.06
CA GLN A 83 13.82 14.61 -3.26
C GLN A 83 14.49 13.65 -4.26
N ALA A 84 15.77 13.85 -4.57
CA ALA A 84 16.47 13.00 -5.54
C ALA A 84 16.63 11.58 -4.98
N HIS A 85 17.05 11.48 -3.72
CA HIS A 85 17.20 10.20 -3.04
C HIS A 85 15.88 9.42 -2.91
N ALA A 86 14.80 10.12 -2.55
CA ALA A 86 13.48 9.51 -2.42
C ALA A 86 12.95 8.99 -3.76
N VAL A 87 13.30 9.62 -4.89
CA VAL A 87 12.96 9.11 -6.23
C VAL A 87 13.70 7.81 -6.51
N GLU A 88 14.98 7.72 -6.16
CA GLU A 88 15.77 6.50 -6.32
C GLU A 88 15.18 5.34 -5.51
N VAL A 89 14.87 5.57 -4.22
CA VAL A 89 14.23 4.57 -3.36
C VAL A 89 12.85 4.18 -3.88
N ALA A 90 12.01 5.16 -4.24
CA ALA A 90 10.66 4.92 -4.75
C ALA A 90 10.64 4.01 -5.99
N SER A 91 11.64 4.13 -6.87
CA SER A 91 11.77 3.29 -8.07
C SER A 91 12.03 1.80 -7.77
N LYS A 92 12.52 1.49 -6.56
CA LYS A 92 12.82 0.12 -6.10
C LYS A 92 11.63 -0.54 -5.38
N ILE A 93 10.55 0.22 -5.10
CA ILE A 93 9.34 -0.32 -4.44
C ILE A 93 8.37 -0.86 -5.50
N ARG A 94 7.98 -2.13 -5.37
CA ARG A 94 7.08 -2.85 -6.29
C ARG A 94 5.62 -2.55 -6.00
N ALA A 95 5.21 -1.32 -6.24
CA ALA A 95 3.82 -0.88 -6.12
C ALA A 95 3.36 -0.15 -7.39
N GLY A 96 2.05 -0.11 -7.64
CA GLY A 96 1.51 0.58 -8.81
C GLY A 96 1.64 2.10 -8.74
N GLN A 97 1.63 2.66 -7.53
CA GLN A 97 1.94 4.07 -7.29
C GLN A 97 2.82 4.23 -6.07
N VAL A 98 3.84 5.08 -6.16
CA VAL A 98 4.65 5.50 -5.01
C VAL A 98 4.61 7.01 -4.89
N THR A 99 4.18 7.50 -3.73
CA THR A 99 4.07 8.94 -3.47
C THR A 99 5.27 9.45 -2.66
N ILE A 100 5.95 10.46 -3.17
CA ILE A 100 7.12 11.09 -2.54
C ILE A 100 6.71 12.40 -1.88
N ASN A 101 7.13 12.66 -0.63
CA ASN A 101 7.02 13.96 0.06
C ASN A 101 5.64 14.63 -0.02
N LYS A 102 4.55 13.87 0.19
CA LYS A 102 3.16 14.33 0.07
C LYS A 102 2.77 14.82 -1.34
N GLY A 103 3.43 14.29 -2.38
CA GLY A 103 3.08 14.56 -3.77
C GLY A 103 1.58 14.36 -4.05
N ALA A 104 1.02 15.21 -4.91
CA ALA A 104 -0.41 15.22 -5.17
C ALA A 104 -0.84 13.96 -5.95
N ARG A 105 -1.97 13.37 -5.56
CA ARG A 105 -2.65 12.38 -6.39
C ARG A 105 -3.23 13.07 -7.62
N VAL A 106 -2.82 12.62 -8.80
CA VAL A 106 -3.32 13.15 -10.08
C VAL A 106 -4.12 12.08 -10.81
N ARG A 107 -5.34 12.42 -11.26
CA ARG A 107 -6.23 11.50 -11.99
C ARG A 107 -5.72 11.10 -13.38
N SER A 108 -4.67 11.76 -13.87
CA SER A 108 -4.00 11.39 -15.13
C SER A 108 -2.97 10.28 -14.93
N ALA A 109 -2.48 10.04 -13.71
CA ALA A 109 -1.55 8.96 -13.45
C ALA A 109 -2.31 7.63 -13.33
N PRO A 110 -1.79 6.54 -13.92
CA PRO A 110 -2.43 5.23 -13.84
C PRO A 110 -2.47 4.74 -12.39
N PHE A 111 -3.57 4.12 -11.99
CA PHE A 111 -3.77 3.52 -10.67
C PHE A 111 -4.07 2.02 -10.81
N GLY A 112 -3.54 1.19 -9.92
CA GLY A 112 -3.75 -0.25 -9.95
C GLY A 112 -2.61 -0.98 -9.25
N GLY A 113 -2.75 -2.29 -9.05
CA GLY A 113 -1.84 -3.07 -8.22
C GLY A 113 -0.76 -3.83 -8.97
N TYR A 114 0.31 -4.14 -8.25
CA TYR A 114 1.20 -5.28 -8.48
C TYR A 114 0.78 -6.45 -7.57
N GLY A 115 1.30 -7.64 -7.86
CA GLY A 115 1.06 -8.82 -7.02
C GLY A 115 -0.43 -9.13 -6.90
N SER A 116 -0.88 -9.39 -5.68
CA SER A 116 -2.28 -9.71 -5.38
C SER A 116 -3.18 -8.48 -5.30
N SER A 117 -2.65 -7.27 -5.50
CA SER A 117 -3.45 -6.04 -5.47
C SER A 117 -4.24 -5.76 -6.75
N GLY A 118 -4.13 -6.61 -7.78
CA GLY A 118 -5.00 -6.56 -8.96
C GLY A 118 -4.27 -6.77 -10.28
N ASN A 119 -5.01 -6.60 -11.37
CA ASN A 119 -4.50 -6.67 -12.75
C ASN A 119 -5.14 -5.54 -13.58
N GLY A 120 -4.41 -5.01 -14.56
CA GLY A 120 -4.79 -3.82 -15.33
C GLY A 120 -4.53 -2.49 -14.60
N ARG A 121 -4.97 -1.38 -15.20
CA ARG A 121 -4.87 -0.04 -14.62
C ARG A 121 -6.16 0.75 -14.80
N GLU A 122 -6.54 1.52 -13.80
CA GLU A 122 -7.55 2.58 -13.88
C GLU A 122 -6.87 3.95 -14.06
N HIS A 123 -7.68 4.99 -14.30
CA HIS A 123 -7.25 6.38 -14.48
C HIS A 123 -6.39 6.67 -15.73
N GLY A 124 -6.34 7.95 -16.12
CA GLY A 124 -5.59 8.39 -17.29
C GLY A 124 -5.97 7.67 -18.59
N THR A 125 -5.02 7.62 -19.54
CA THR A 125 -5.18 6.89 -20.80
C THR A 125 -5.19 5.39 -20.61
N HIS A 126 -4.40 4.88 -19.65
CA HIS A 126 -4.30 3.44 -19.37
C HIS A 126 -5.65 2.85 -18.94
N GLY A 127 -6.40 3.54 -18.07
CA GLY A 127 -7.74 3.10 -17.69
C GLY A 127 -8.78 3.24 -18.79
N LEU A 128 -8.58 4.17 -19.73
CA LEU A 128 -9.42 4.24 -20.93
C LEU A 128 -9.17 3.03 -21.84
N GLU A 129 -7.91 2.64 -22.02
CA GLU A 129 -7.51 1.50 -22.85
C GLU A 129 -8.10 0.17 -22.36
N GLU A 130 -8.27 -0.02 -21.05
CA GLU A 130 -8.97 -1.20 -20.48
C GLU A 130 -10.45 -1.29 -20.89
N CYS A 131 -11.05 -0.19 -21.35
CA CYS A 131 -12.44 -0.14 -21.82
C CYS A 131 -12.56 -0.26 -23.36
N LEU A 132 -11.45 -0.49 -24.07
CA LEU A 132 -11.40 -0.58 -25.53
C LEU A 132 -11.10 -2.00 -26.01
N GLU A 133 -11.69 -2.38 -27.13
CA GLU A 133 -11.32 -3.59 -27.86
C GLU A 133 -10.32 -3.24 -28.98
N THR A 134 -9.28 -4.07 -29.14
CA THR A 134 -8.30 -3.91 -30.23
C THR A 134 -8.61 -4.84 -31.38
N LYS A 135 -8.78 -4.30 -32.60
CA LYS A 135 -9.08 -5.07 -33.81
C LYS A 135 -8.07 -4.79 -34.91
N ALA A 136 -7.42 -5.83 -35.42
CA ALA A 136 -6.62 -5.77 -36.64
C ALA A 136 -7.43 -6.29 -37.84
N VAL A 137 -7.47 -5.53 -38.93
CA VAL A 137 -8.04 -5.95 -40.22
C VAL A 137 -6.90 -6.05 -41.23
N ILE A 138 -6.59 -7.26 -41.68
CA ILE A 138 -5.45 -7.54 -42.56
C ILE A 138 -5.99 -7.91 -43.94
N GLY A 139 -5.61 -7.15 -44.96
CA GLY A 139 -5.94 -7.41 -46.36
C GLY A 139 -4.70 -7.78 -47.17
N ALA A 140 -4.90 -8.54 -48.25
CA ALA A 140 -3.85 -8.77 -49.24
C ALA A 140 -3.58 -7.48 -50.03
N LEU A 141 -2.33 -7.28 -50.47
CA LEU A 141 -2.04 -6.29 -51.51
C LEU A 141 -2.70 -6.77 -52.81
N VAL A 142 -3.49 -5.91 -53.43
CA VAL A 142 -4.11 -6.19 -54.72
C VAL A 142 -3.14 -5.69 -55.79
N GLU A 143 -2.76 -6.56 -56.74
CA GLU A 143 -1.99 -6.19 -57.95
C GLU A 143 -2.79 -5.27 -58.87
#